data_AF-A0AA39I9N8-F1
#
_entry.id   AF-A0AA39I9N8-F1
#
_cell.length_a   1.000
_cell.length_b   1.000
_cell.length_c   1.000
_cell.angle_alpha   90.00
_cell.angle_beta   90.00
_cell.angle_gamma   90.00
#
_symmetry.space_group_name_H-M   'P 1'
#
loop_
_entity.id
_entity.type
_entity.pdbx_description
1 polymer ?
#
loop_
_entity_poly.entity_id
_entity_poly.type
_entity_poly.pdbx_seq_one_letter_code
_entity_poly.pdbx_strand_id
1 'polypeptide(L)'
;MGNSQFIFNAYGFLILGIFLILFNLPVLIVVVCAKKLRNQYGVVIMSLVNGFLSGMTGIAYGVFRLALFGQGRENDMVSLAECMYNPLTFFLLWTFPMIGIGLFINSIDRLLVISFPLSYFNYNTRVVVVLNIVALVVNAGIVFVAVYGTLNGSQAGKMINIFCSHNDLFTVEMFILLASIRCFFATMSVLLMFVVLVLFMKQNKITTKLAFHTEESIQKFKARQMNYTKTMLLSCIATIVLFLIPALFAIVARAGFVNTAAMEVQYYINSYGFLILGILLVLFNLPVVVVVCHSKKLRNQYGVLIISLLNGLLSGLVSAGYGIFRLVLFAIGRDDEMITVEQCFYNPLSFFYLWTFPMMGLGLLLNSVDRLLVISFPLSYFRFNAKVVLLLNIIALVVNSGIVFIATYFTIHTRSMIRVDVFCNQNEVYSENIYIFLAVIRTIFASLAVFLMVIVLIIFVKQNRIRMKRAFHTDDTIKRFRMRQMNYTKTMLISCIATIGLYIIPSIVNVLERFLHMSDHTATWMRFISFFNSFNIAILLIYRQQDIRWRLCRIVNCLFRRKLLNVSTIESTNADMSRAAAPYTQTRTTTIRRPS
;
A
#
# COMPACT_ATOMS: atom_id res chain seq x y z
N MET A 1 15.16 -30.23 -0.11
CA MET A 1 14.30 -29.02 -0.17
C MET A 1 13.68 -28.61 1.17
N GLY A 2 13.52 -29.50 2.16
CA GLY A 2 12.94 -29.11 3.47
C GLY A 2 13.73 -28.05 4.24
N ASN A 3 15.05 -28.22 4.38
CA ASN A 3 15.89 -27.39 5.27
C ASN A 3 15.93 -25.90 4.88
N SER A 4 15.91 -25.57 3.59
CA SER A 4 15.94 -24.17 3.13
C SER A 4 14.63 -23.42 3.46
N GLN A 5 13.48 -24.10 3.37
CA GLN A 5 12.20 -23.51 3.73
C GLN A 5 12.09 -23.22 5.22
N PHE A 6 12.65 -24.07 6.08
CA PHE A 6 12.69 -23.85 7.53
C PHE A 6 13.50 -22.60 7.90
N ILE A 7 14.71 -22.49 7.36
CA ILE A 7 15.61 -21.35 7.59
C ILE A 7 14.94 -20.06 7.11
N PHE A 8 14.34 -20.07 5.92
CA PHE A 8 13.64 -18.90 5.39
C PHE A 8 12.45 -18.47 6.27
N ASN A 9 11.64 -19.43 6.71
CA ASN A 9 10.52 -19.13 7.62
C ASN A 9 11.01 -18.52 8.93
N ALA A 10 12.10 -19.03 9.50
CA ALA A 10 12.69 -18.50 10.73
C ALA A 10 13.18 -17.06 10.54
N TYR A 11 13.91 -16.77 9.46
CA TYR A 11 14.32 -15.41 9.11
C TYR A 11 13.13 -14.50 8.81
N GLY A 12 12.07 -15.00 8.17
CA GLY A 12 10.84 -14.26 7.92
C GLY A 12 10.19 -13.76 9.21
N PHE A 13 10.06 -14.64 10.22
CA PHE A 13 9.57 -14.26 11.55
C PHE A 13 10.48 -13.23 12.24
N LEU A 14 11.79 -13.40 12.13
CA LEU A 14 12.78 -12.51 12.75
C LEU A 14 12.74 -11.11 12.12
N ILE A 15 12.78 -11.02 10.79
CA ILE A 15 12.72 -9.76 10.04
C ILE A 15 11.39 -9.04 10.28
N LEU A 16 10.26 -9.76 10.18
CA LEU A 16 8.94 -9.19 10.43
C LEU A 16 8.82 -8.73 11.89
N GLY A 17 9.34 -9.51 12.83
CA GLY A 17 9.35 -9.18 14.25
C GLY A 17 10.14 -7.90 14.55
N ILE A 18 11.36 -7.79 14.03
CA ILE A 18 12.19 -6.58 14.14
C ILE A 18 11.45 -5.37 13.56
N PHE A 19 10.85 -5.51 12.37
CA PHE A 19 10.11 -4.43 11.74
C PHE A 19 8.94 -3.97 12.62
N LEU A 20 8.13 -4.89 13.14
CA LEU A 20 7.01 -4.56 14.01
C LEU A 20 7.45 -3.84 15.28
N ILE A 21 8.54 -4.26 15.93
CA ILE A 21 9.07 -3.56 17.11
C ILE A 21 9.58 -2.17 16.74
N LEU A 22 10.38 -2.05 15.69
CA LEU A 22 11.02 -0.80 15.28
C LEU A 22 10.00 0.30 14.97
N PHE A 23 8.84 -0.05 14.39
CA PHE A 23 7.79 0.92 14.08
C PHE A 23 6.82 1.18 15.24
N ASN A 24 6.45 0.15 16.03
CA ASN A 24 5.44 0.32 17.07
C ASN A 24 6.01 0.84 18.40
N LEU A 25 7.21 0.40 18.80
CA LEU A 25 7.78 0.72 20.12
C LEU A 25 8.02 2.22 20.33
N PRO A 26 8.63 2.98 19.39
CA PRO A 26 8.85 4.41 19.60
C PRO A 26 7.54 5.19 19.72
N VAL A 27 6.54 4.84 18.91
CA VAL A 27 5.21 5.47 18.95
C VAL A 27 4.50 5.14 20.27
N LEU A 28 4.58 3.88 20.70
CA LEU A 28 4.02 3.43 21.97
C LEU A 28 4.63 4.20 23.15
N ILE A 29 5.95 4.32 23.22
CA ILE A 29 6.65 5.09 24.27
C ILE A 29 6.16 6.54 24.30
N VAL A 30 6.13 7.21 23.15
CA VAL A 30 5.68 8.61 23.07
C VAL A 30 4.23 8.79 23.54
N VAL A 31 3.33 7.88 23.12
CA VAL A 31 1.91 7.96 23.49
C VAL A 31 1.70 7.65 24.97
N VAL A 32 2.44 6.69 25.54
CA VAL A 32 2.34 6.29 26.95
C VAL A 32 2.93 7.37 27.88
N CYS A 33 4.10 7.93 27.53
CA CYS A 33 4.76 8.95 28.36
C CYS A 33 4.02 10.29 28.39
N ALA A 34 3.34 10.68 27.29
CA ALA A 34 2.63 11.94 27.24
C ALA A 34 1.16 11.81 27.68
N LYS A 35 0.84 12.25 28.90
CA LYS A 35 -0.53 12.24 29.47
C LYS A 35 -1.60 12.80 28.51
N LYS A 36 -1.25 13.87 27.77
CA LYS A 36 -2.14 14.49 26.77
C LYS A 36 -2.40 13.60 25.55
N LEU A 37 -1.39 12.86 25.07
CA LEU A 37 -1.52 11.93 23.95
C LEU A 37 -2.26 10.67 24.38
N ARG A 38 -2.01 10.16 25.59
CA ARG A 38 -2.71 8.99 26.16
C ARG A 38 -4.23 9.16 26.14
N ASN A 39 -4.73 10.33 26.55
CA ASN A 39 -6.17 10.61 26.55
C ASN A 39 -6.74 10.78 25.13
N GLN A 40 -5.91 11.14 24.14
CA GLN A 40 -6.36 11.36 22.74
C GLN A 40 -6.27 10.09 21.88
N TYR A 41 -5.34 9.20 22.20
CA TYR A 41 -4.98 8.04 21.39
C TYR A 41 -5.08 6.72 22.17
N GLY A 42 -5.82 6.68 23.27
CA GLY A 42 -5.83 5.53 24.16
C GLY A 42 -6.36 4.23 23.52
N VAL A 43 -7.22 4.29 22.50
CA VAL A 43 -7.60 3.10 21.71
C VAL A 43 -6.47 2.63 20.80
N VAL A 44 -5.66 3.54 20.27
CA VAL A 44 -4.49 3.20 19.45
C VAL A 44 -3.41 2.53 20.27
N ILE A 45 -3.31 2.82 21.58
CA ILE A 45 -2.37 2.14 22.47
C ILE A 45 -2.56 0.62 22.40
N MET A 46 -3.80 0.13 22.40
CA MET A 46 -4.05 -1.31 22.28
C MET A 46 -3.52 -1.91 20.97
N SER A 47 -3.69 -1.21 19.85
CA SER A 47 -3.16 -1.66 18.57
C SER A 47 -1.63 -1.63 18.54
N LEU A 48 -1.01 -0.61 19.15
CA LEU A 48 0.45 -0.49 19.27
C LEU A 48 1.04 -1.57 20.20
N VAL A 49 0.38 -1.86 21.32
CA VAL A 49 0.76 -2.94 22.25
C VAL A 49 0.64 -4.29 21.55
N ASN A 50 -0.45 -4.54 20.82
CA ASN A 50 -0.61 -5.78 20.06
C ASN A 50 0.44 -5.92 18.96
N GLY A 51 0.77 -4.84 18.24
CA GLY A 51 1.83 -4.82 17.24
C GLY A 51 3.22 -5.06 17.85
N PHE A 52 3.49 -4.49 19.02
CA PHE A 52 4.71 -4.74 19.78
C PHE A 52 4.81 -6.20 20.27
N LEU A 53 3.73 -6.74 20.87
CA LEU A 53 3.66 -8.14 21.29
C LEU A 53 3.86 -9.10 20.11
N SER A 54 3.18 -8.85 18.98
CA SER A 54 3.37 -9.62 17.74
C SER A 54 4.83 -9.58 17.27
N GLY A 55 5.47 -8.41 17.38
CA GLY A 55 6.88 -8.23 17.04
C GLY A 55 7.81 -9.04 17.92
N MET A 56 7.63 -8.98 19.25
CA MET A 56 8.40 -9.77 20.21
C MET A 56 8.21 -11.27 20.00
N THR A 57 6.96 -11.72 19.84
CA THR A 57 6.65 -13.13 19.58
C THR A 57 7.28 -13.58 18.26
N GLY A 58 7.25 -12.76 17.20
CA GLY A 58 7.92 -13.06 15.94
C GLY A 58 9.43 -13.25 16.07
N ILE A 59 10.12 -12.34 16.78
CA ILE A 59 11.56 -12.49 17.03
C ILE A 59 11.83 -13.74 17.85
N ALA A 60 11.13 -13.94 18.97
CA ALA A 60 11.34 -15.08 19.85
C ALA A 60 11.09 -16.41 19.13
N TYR A 61 10.05 -16.49 18.29
CA TYR A 61 9.74 -17.67 17.50
C TYR A 61 10.76 -17.91 16.38
N GLY A 62 11.26 -16.86 15.73
CA GLY A 62 12.37 -16.96 14.77
C GLY A 62 13.65 -17.48 15.41
N VAL A 63 14.04 -16.95 16.59
CA VAL A 63 15.20 -17.40 17.37
C VAL A 63 15.02 -18.84 17.84
N PHE A 64 13.83 -19.19 18.37
CA PHE A 64 13.51 -20.54 18.81
C PHE A 64 13.67 -21.56 17.68
N ARG A 65 13.19 -21.24 16.46
CA ARG A 65 13.36 -22.09 15.28
C ARG A 65 14.82 -22.25 14.86
N LEU A 66 15.60 -21.17 14.88
CA LEU A 66 17.04 -21.23 14.57
C LEU A 66 17.81 -22.06 15.62
N ALA A 67 17.43 -21.96 16.89
CA ALA A 67 18.05 -22.74 17.96
C ALA A 67 17.78 -24.24 17.82
N LEU A 68 16.53 -24.63 17.54
CA LEU A 68 16.17 -26.03 17.29
C LEU A 68 16.88 -26.60 16.06
N PHE A 69 16.96 -25.83 14.98
CA PHE A 69 17.71 -26.20 13.78
C PHE A 69 19.20 -26.38 14.07
N GLY A 70 19.80 -25.48 14.85
CA GLY A 70 21.20 -25.59 15.28
C GLY A 70 21.48 -26.82 16.17
N GLN A 71 20.45 -27.37 16.82
CA GLN A 71 20.54 -28.59 17.63
C GLN A 71 20.24 -29.87 16.83
N GLY A 72 19.86 -29.78 15.55
CA GLY A 72 19.44 -30.94 14.76
C GLY A 72 18.10 -31.53 15.22
N ARG A 73 17.27 -30.74 15.93
CA ARG A 73 15.98 -31.17 16.51
C ARG A 73 14.78 -30.76 15.65
N GLU A 74 14.99 -30.44 14.37
CA GLU A 74 13.94 -29.97 13.47
C GLU A 74 12.86 -31.03 13.17
N ASN A 75 13.17 -32.30 13.39
CA ASN A 75 12.27 -33.43 13.16
C ASN A 75 11.63 -33.96 14.46
N ASP A 76 11.94 -33.35 15.60
CA ASP A 76 11.35 -33.76 16.86
C ASP A 76 9.85 -33.51 16.83
N MET A 77 9.11 -34.46 17.38
CA MET A 77 7.67 -34.42 17.46
C MET A 77 7.27 -34.23 18.92
N VAL A 78 6.34 -33.32 19.16
CA VAL A 78 5.77 -33.03 20.48
C VAL A 78 4.27 -33.23 20.43
N SER A 79 3.67 -33.45 21.59
CA SER A 79 2.21 -33.54 21.67
C SER A 79 1.56 -32.20 21.31
N LEU A 80 0.39 -32.24 20.66
CA LEU A 80 -0.39 -31.04 20.35
C LEU A 80 -0.65 -30.18 21.61
N ALA A 81 -0.93 -30.82 22.74
CA ALA A 81 -1.13 -30.14 24.02
C ALA A 81 0.11 -29.35 24.46
N GLU A 82 1.29 -29.96 24.41
CA GLU A 82 2.55 -29.30 24.74
C GLU A 82 2.83 -28.08 23.84
N CYS A 83 2.52 -28.20 22.55
CA CYS A 83 2.59 -27.07 21.61
C CYS A 83 1.63 -25.93 21.95
N MET A 84 0.41 -26.24 22.42
CA MET A 84 -0.60 -25.26 22.80
C MET A 84 -0.27 -24.55 24.12
N TYR A 85 0.38 -25.26 25.06
CA TYR A 85 0.86 -24.68 26.31
C TYR A 85 2.17 -23.88 26.15
N ASN A 86 2.82 -23.96 24.98
CA ASN A 86 3.96 -23.11 24.68
C ASN A 86 3.55 -21.63 24.65
N PRO A 87 4.14 -20.76 25.49
CA PRO A 87 3.75 -19.36 25.59
C PRO A 87 3.92 -18.61 24.26
N LEU A 88 4.91 -18.95 23.44
CA LEU A 88 5.11 -18.31 22.14
C LEU A 88 3.95 -18.59 21.20
N THR A 89 3.49 -19.85 21.15
CA THR A 89 2.34 -20.27 20.35
C THR A 89 1.08 -19.58 20.84
N PHE A 90 0.87 -19.52 22.17
CA PHE A 90 -0.27 -18.84 22.76
C PHE A 90 -0.30 -17.34 22.42
N PHE A 91 0.82 -16.63 22.51
CA PHE A 91 0.89 -15.21 22.13
C PHE A 91 0.66 -15.00 20.62
N LEU A 92 1.14 -15.92 19.78
CA LEU A 92 0.92 -15.83 18.33
C LEU A 92 -0.58 -16.02 18.02
N LEU A 93 -1.23 -16.97 18.67
CA LEU A 93 -2.67 -17.17 18.60
C LEU A 93 -3.45 -15.98 19.15
N TRP A 94 -3.00 -15.38 20.26
CA TRP A 94 -3.62 -14.21 20.87
C TRP A 94 -3.58 -12.98 19.96
N THR A 95 -2.43 -12.72 19.37
CA THR A 95 -2.20 -11.53 18.54
C THR A 95 -2.90 -11.61 17.18
N PHE A 96 -3.15 -12.83 16.68
CA PHE A 96 -3.72 -13.06 15.35
C PHE A 96 -5.12 -12.44 15.12
N PRO A 97 -6.17 -12.77 15.90
CA PRO A 97 -7.48 -12.13 15.78
C PRO A 97 -7.47 -10.68 16.30
N MET A 98 -6.59 -10.38 17.26
CA MET A 98 -6.52 -9.06 17.90
C MET A 98 -6.16 -7.93 16.94
N ILE A 99 -5.42 -8.23 15.86
CA ILE A 99 -5.16 -7.23 14.80
C ILE A 99 -6.48 -6.76 14.16
N GLY A 100 -7.39 -7.68 13.83
CA GLY A 100 -8.69 -7.34 13.25
C GLY A 100 -9.59 -6.60 14.24
N ILE A 101 -9.68 -7.10 15.47
CA ILE A 101 -10.51 -6.52 16.54
C ILE A 101 -10.03 -5.09 16.90
N GLY A 102 -8.71 -4.89 17.03
CA GLY A 102 -8.14 -3.58 17.34
C GLY A 102 -8.50 -2.50 16.31
N LEU A 103 -8.48 -2.84 15.02
CA LEU A 103 -8.90 -1.94 13.94
C LEU A 103 -10.38 -1.60 14.03
N PHE A 104 -11.22 -2.60 14.30
CA PHE A 104 -12.65 -2.43 14.43
C PHE A 104 -13.02 -1.51 15.60
N ILE A 105 -12.45 -1.76 16.78
CA ILE A 105 -12.67 -0.94 17.98
C ILE A 105 -12.19 0.50 17.76
N ASN A 106 -11.06 0.67 17.09
CA ASN A 106 -10.58 1.97 16.69
C ASN A 106 -11.52 2.70 15.71
N SER A 107 -12.23 1.97 14.86
CA SER A 107 -13.25 2.54 13.98
C SER A 107 -14.50 2.96 14.75
N ILE A 108 -14.90 2.17 15.76
CA ILE A 108 -16.00 2.52 16.69
C ILE A 108 -15.66 3.78 17.47
N ASP A 109 -14.44 3.88 18.00
CA ASP A 109 -13.94 5.07 18.70
C ASP A 109 -14.15 6.34 17.85
N ARG A 110 -13.76 6.30 16.57
CA ARG A 110 -13.96 7.44 15.65
C ARG A 110 -15.43 7.74 15.40
N LEU A 111 -16.28 6.72 15.30
CA LEU A 111 -17.71 6.90 15.14
C LEU A 111 -18.32 7.62 16.36
N LEU A 112 -17.91 7.22 17.58
CA LEU A 112 -18.38 7.85 18.82
C LEU A 112 -17.91 9.32 18.93
N VAL A 113 -16.64 9.60 18.60
CA VAL A 113 -16.09 10.97 18.58
C VAL A 113 -16.89 11.89 17.66
N ILE A 114 -17.30 11.39 16.49
CA ILE A 114 -18.00 12.19 15.48
C ILE A 114 -19.49 12.31 15.79
N SER A 115 -20.10 11.23 16.28
CA SER A 115 -21.54 11.21 16.59
C SER A 115 -21.87 12.00 17.85
N PHE A 116 -20.99 11.95 18.87
CA PHE A 116 -21.25 12.53 20.19
C PHE A 116 -20.05 13.32 20.73
N PRO A 117 -19.61 14.40 20.06
CA PRO A 117 -18.35 15.08 20.39
C PRO A 117 -18.30 15.66 21.81
N LEU A 118 -19.42 16.18 22.33
CA LEU A 118 -19.49 16.77 23.68
C LEU A 118 -19.45 15.70 24.77
N SER A 119 -20.27 14.65 24.64
CA SER A 119 -20.26 13.53 25.58
C SER A 119 -18.91 12.81 25.56
N TYR A 120 -18.37 12.56 24.35
CA TYR A 120 -17.05 11.96 24.20
C TYR A 120 -15.96 12.82 24.83
N PHE A 121 -16.00 14.16 24.70
CA PHE A 121 -15.01 15.03 25.34
C PHE A 121 -15.00 14.89 26.87
N ASN A 122 -16.18 14.81 27.49
CA ASN A 122 -16.32 14.69 28.94
C ASN A 122 -15.98 13.27 29.45
N TYR A 123 -16.25 12.23 28.67
CA TYR A 123 -16.12 10.83 29.09
C TYR A 123 -15.06 10.02 28.32
N ASN A 124 -14.15 10.67 27.59
CA ASN A 124 -13.21 10.00 26.68
C ASN A 124 -12.47 8.83 27.35
N THR A 125 -11.96 9.03 28.57
CA THR A 125 -11.13 8.05 29.26
C THR A 125 -11.94 6.82 29.63
N ARG A 126 -13.19 6.99 30.07
CA ARG A 126 -14.09 5.87 30.39
C ARG A 126 -14.47 5.09 29.14
N VAL A 127 -14.84 5.80 28.06
CA VAL A 127 -15.19 5.16 26.77
C VAL A 127 -14.02 4.33 26.22
N VAL A 128 -12.82 4.90 26.20
CA VAL A 128 -11.60 4.21 25.73
C VAL A 128 -11.31 2.96 26.56
N VAL A 129 -11.40 3.05 27.90
CA VAL A 129 -11.17 1.90 28.79
C VAL A 129 -12.19 0.80 28.54
N VAL A 130 -13.48 1.14 28.45
CA VAL A 130 -14.55 0.19 28.16
C VAL A 130 -14.33 -0.50 26.80
N LEU A 131 -14.03 0.27 25.76
CA LEU A 131 -13.74 -0.26 24.42
C LEU A 131 -12.55 -1.25 24.42
N ASN A 132 -11.49 -0.91 25.16
CA ASN A 132 -10.33 -1.79 25.28
C ASN A 132 -10.62 -3.07 26.07
N ILE A 133 -11.43 -2.99 27.15
CA ILE A 133 -11.87 -4.17 27.91
C ILE A 133 -12.73 -5.08 27.02
N VAL A 134 -13.67 -4.53 26.27
CA VAL A 134 -14.50 -5.29 25.33
C VAL A 134 -13.64 -5.99 24.29
N ALA A 135 -12.65 -5.29 23.72
CA ALA A 135 -11.71 -5.87 22.77
C ALA A 135 -10.95 -7.08 23.34
N LEU A 136 -10.43 -6.94 24.57
CA LEU A 136 -9.70 -7.99 25.28
C LEU A 136 -10.58 -9.21 25.60
N VAL A 137 -11.80 -8.98 26.09
CA VAL A 137 -12.74 -10.05 26.44
C VAL A 137 -13.17 -10.83 25.19
N VAL A 138 -13.50 -10.13 24.10
CA VAL A 138 -13.86 -10.78 22.82
C VAL A 138 -12.69 -11.59 22.27
N ASN A 139 -11.47 -11.04 22.29
CA ASN A 139 -10.27 -11.75 21.83
C ASN A 139 -9.99 -13.00 22.69
N ALA A 140 -10.08 -12.86 24.02
CA ALA A 140 -9.90 -13.97 24.95
C ALA A 140 -10.93 -15.08 24.70
N GLY A 141 -12.19 -14.74 24.46
CA GLY A 141 -13.23 -15.70 24.11
C GLY A 141 -12.93 -16.47 22.81
N ILE A 142 -12.51 -15.76 21.75
CA ILE A 142 -12.13 -16.39 20.47
C ILE A 142 -10.95 -17.35 20.64
N VAL A 143 -9.90 -16.89 21.33
CA VAL A 143 -8.70 -17.70 21.60
C VAL A 143 -9.04 -18.90 22.47
N PHE A 144 -9.86 -18.72 23.51
CA PHE A 144 -10.31 -19.80 24.39
C PHE A 144 -11.07 -20.88 23.60
N VAL A 145 -12.03 -20.48 22.76
CA VAL A 145 -12.79 -21.44 21.92
C VAL A 145 -11.86 -22.17 20.95
N ALA A 146 -10.89 -21.48 20.34
CA ALA A 146 -9.92 -22.10 19.45
C ALA A 146 -9.02 -23.11 20.20
N VAL A 147 -8.52 -22.74 21.39
CA VAL A 147 -7.69 -23.61 22.23
C VAL A 147 -8.49 -24.83 22.70
N TYR A 148 -9.66 -24.60 23.29
CA TYR A 148 -10.52 -25.64 23.82
C TYR A 148 -11.00 -26.61 22.72
N GLY A 149 -11.47 -26.08 21.59
CA GLY A 149 -11.90 -26.91 20.46
C GLY A 149 -10.77 -27.74 19.86
N THR A 150 -9.54 -27.23 19.88
CA THR A 150 -8.35 -27.96 19.41
C THR A 150 -7.94 -29.06 20.40
N LEU A 151 -7.95 -28.78 21.71
CA LEU A 151 -7.55 -29.73 22.74
C LEU A 151 -8.59 -30.83 23.01
N ASN A 152 -9.89 -30.53 22.90
CA ASN A 152 -10.96 -31.51 23.12
C ASN A 152 -11.37 -32.27 21.85
N GLY A 153 -10.87 -31.85 20.69
CA GLY A 153 -11.08 -32.58 19.45
C GLY A 153 -10.37 -33.94 19.45
N SER A 154 -10.70 -34.78 18.47
CA SER A 154 -10.08 -36.10 18.26
C SER A 154 -8.56 -36.08 17.99
N GLN A 155 -7.93 -34.89 17.98
CA GLN A 155 -6.51 -34.70 17.71
C GLN A 155 -5.65 -34.47 18.96
N ALA A 156 -6.19 -34.58 20.18
CA ALA A 156 -5.43 -34.36 21.42
C ALA A 156 -4.14 -35.21 21.52
N GLY A 157 -4.18 -36.45 21.01
CA GLY A 157 -3.02 -37.36 20.96
C GLY A 157 -2.14 -37.24 19.72
N LYS A 158 -2.41 -36.28 18.83
CA LYS A 158 -1.64 -36.10 17.60
C LYS A 158 -0.26 -35.55 17.93
N MET A 159 0.77 -36.28 17.52
CA MET A 159 2.15 -35.80 17.54
C MET A 159 2.34 -34.86 16.35
N ILE A 160 2.83 -33.65 16.62
CA ILE A 160 3.13 -32.64 15.61
C ILE A 160 4.57 -32.18 15.74
N ASN A 161 5.10 -31.57 14.68
CA ASN A 161 6.46 -31.08 14.70
C ASN A 161 6.66 -30.03 15.83
N ILE A 162 7.79 -30.09 16.53
CA ILE A 162 8.19 -29.21 17.65
C ILE A 162 8.12 -27.71 17.32
N PHE A 163 8.13 -27.33 16.04
CA PHE A 163 7.92 -25.95 15.63
C PHE A 163 6.51 -25.44 15.93
N CYS A 164 5.52 -26.30 16.16
CA CYS A 164 4.14 -25.88 16.44
C CYS A 164 3.61 -24.94 15.35
N SER A 165 3.74 -25.33 14.08
CA SER A 165 3.23 -24.51 12.97
C SER A 165 1.72 -24.34 13.09
N HIS A 166 1.18 -23.17 12.76
CA HIS A 166 -0.27 -22.93 12.73
C HIS A 166 -1.02 -23.90 11.82
N ASN A 167 -0.33 -24.44 10.82
CA ASN A 167 -0.91 -25.43 9.93
C ASN A 167 -1.12 -26.79 10.60
N ASP A 168 -0.26 -27.13 11.56
CA ASP A 168 -0.30 -28.41 12.27
C ASP A 168 -1.12 -28.32 13.56
N LEU A 169 -1.16 -27.11 14.16
CA LEU A 169 -1.88 -26.82 15.40
C LEU A 169 -3.40 -26.94 15.24
N PHE A 170 -3.94 -26.34 14.17
CA PHE A 170 -5.38 -26.22 13.99
C PHE A 170 -5.87 -27.16 12.90
N THR A 171 -7.06 -27.72 13.12
CA THR A 171 -7.86 -28.27 12.03
C THR A 171 -8.07 -27.18 10.97
N VAL A 172 -8.23 -27.61 9.72
CA VAL A 172 -8.47 -26.68 8.60
C VAL A 172 -9.66 -25.78 8.89
N GLU A 173 -10.73 -26.35 9.44
CA GLU A 173 -11.94 -25.65 9.85
C GLU A 173 -11.67 -24.57 10.91
N MET A 174 -10.92 -24.88 11.97
CA MET A 174 -10.61 -23.89 13.01
C MET A 174 -9.72 -22.77 12.50
N PHE A 175 -8.74 -23.09 11.64
CA PHE A 175 -7.93 -22.06 11.02
C PHE A 175 -8.76 -21.15 10.11
N ILE A 176 -9.64 -21.73 9.28
CA ILE A 176 -10.56 -20.98 8.42
C ILE A 176 -11.47 -20.11 9.28
N LEU A 177 -11.98 -20.60 10.41
CA LEU A 177 -12.80 -19.83 11.34
C LEU A 177 -12.02 -18.63 11.91
N LEU A 178 -10.82 -18.83 12.44
CA LEU A 178 -9.99 -17.75 12.99
C LEU A 178 -9.62 -16.71 11.94
N ALA A 179 -9.24 -17.17 10.74
CA ALA A 179 -8.92 -16.29 9.62
C ALA A 179 -10.17 -15.52 9.16
N SER A 180 -11.34 -16.17 9.11
CA SER A 180 -12.61 -15.53 8.75
C SER A 180 -13.04 -14.48 9.77
N ILE A 181 -12.91 -14.76 11.07
CA ILE A 181 -13.18 -13.79 12.15
C ILE A 181 -12.28 -12.56 12.00
N ARG A 182 -10.98 -12.77 11.78
CA ARG A 182 -10.03 -11.67 11.54
C ARG A 182 -10.42 -10.83 10.32
N CYS A 183 -10.73 -11.50 9.20
CA CYS A 183 -11.15 -10.86 7.95
C CYS A 183 -12.46 -10.08 8.13
N PHE A 184 -13.41 -10.64 8.88
CA PHE A 184 -14.69 -10.01 9.19
C PHE A 184 -14.50 -8.70 9.96
N PHE A 185 -13.76 -8.71 11.07
CA PHE A 185 -13.50 -7.49 11.85
C PHE A 185 -12.72 -6.43 11.06
N ALA A 186 -11.73 -6.85 10.26
CA ALA A 186 -11.00 -5.93 9.39
C ALA A 186 -11.90 -5.29 8.32
N THR A 187 -12.81 -6.07 7.72
CA THR A 187 -13.76 -5.57 6.72
C THR A 187 -14.78 -4.62 7.35
N MET A 188 -15.35 -5.00 8.51
CA MET A 188 -16.29 -4.16 9.25
C MET A 188 -15.66 -2.85 9.72
N SER A 189 -14.38 -2.87 10.12
CA SER A 189 -13.61 -1.66 10.44
C SER A 189 -13.63 -0.67 9.28
N VAL A 190 -13.40 -1.13 8.05
CA VAL A 190 -13.32 -0.25 6.88
C VAL A 190 -14.69 0.27 6.46
N LEU A 191 -15.71 -0.58 6.47
CA LEU A 191 -17.09 -0.16 6.24
C LEU A 191 -17.51 0.90 7.25
N LEU A 192 -17.19 0.70 8.54
CA LEU A 192 -17.48 1.67 9.59
C LEU A 192 -16.72 2.98 9.37
N MET A 193 -15.43 2.93 9.01
CA MET A 193 -14.64 4.12 8.71
C MET A 193 -15.16 4.90 7.49
N PHE A 194 -15.73 4.21 6.50
CA PHE A 194 -16.42 4.86 5.39
C PHE A 194 -17.67 5.62 5.87
N VAL A 195 -18.50 4.99 6.72
CA VAL A 195 -19.65 5.64 7.37
C VAL A 195 -19.21 6.87 8.18
N VAL A 196 -18.14 6.73 8.96
CA VAL A 196 -17.55 7.83 9.76
C VAL A 196 -17.16 9.00 8.86
N LEU A 197 -16.55 8.76 7.70
CA LEU A 197 -16.20 9.81 6.75
C LEU A 197 -17.43 10.49 6.15
N VAL A 198 -18.46 9.73 5.80
CA VAL A 198 -19.71 10.29 5.26
C VAL A 198 -20.41 11.17 6.31
N LEU A 199 -20.53 10.69 7.55
CA LEU A 199 -21.09 11.45 8.67
C LEU A 199 -20.29 12.73 8.94
N PHE A 200 -18.96 12.63 8.90
CA PHE A 200 -18.08 13.77 9.08
C PHE A 200 -18.24 14.82 7.97
N MET A 201 -18.31 14.38 6.71
CA MET A 201 -18.58 15.27 5.56
C MET A 201 -19.93 15.96 5.69
N LYS A 202 -20.97 15.23 6.12
CA LYS A 202 -22.31 15.78 6.39
C LYS A 202 -22.27 16.83 7.50
N GLN A 203 -21.60 16.55 8.62
CA GLN A 203 -21.45 17.49 9.73
C GLN A 203 -20.63 18.74 9.37
N ASN A 204 -19.58 18.62 8.55
CA ASN A 204 -18.82 19.78 8.10
C ASN A 204 -19.67 20.74 7.25
N LYS A 205 -20.59 20.21 6.44
CA LYS A 205 -21.51 21.02 5.65
C LYS A 205 -22.53 21.77 6.52
N ILE A 206 -22.94 21.19 7.65
CA ILE A 206 -23.83 21.85 8.62
C ILE A 206 -23.05 22.88 9.44
N THR A 207 -21.86 22.53 9.92
CA THR A 207 -21.04 23.40 10.78
C THR A 207 -20.58 24.66 10.03
N THR A 208 -20.26 24.56 8.73
CA THR A 208 -19.89 25.72 7.91
C THR A 208 -21.02 26.74 7.78
N LYS A 209 -22.28 26.32 7.91
CA LYS A 209 -23.44 27.24 7.95
C LYS A 209 -23.66 27.87 9.33
N LEU A 210 -23.24 27.21 10.41
CA LEU A 210 -23.40 27.67 11.80
C LEU A 210 -22.15 28.38 12.36
N ALA A 211 -21.13 28.61 11.53
CA ALA A 211 -19.79 29.05 11.96
C ALA A 211 -19.74 30.48 12.54
N PHE A 212 -20.86 31.21 12.61
CA PHE A 212 -20.89 32.58 13.09
C PHE A 212 -20.70 32.74 14.61
N HIS A 213 -20.80 31.67 15.41
CA HIS A 213 -20.67 31.74 16.87
C HIS A 213 -19.90 30.61 17.56
N THR A 214 -19.20 29.73 16.83
CA THR A 214 -18.50 28.62 17.49
C THR A 214 -17.09 29.00 17.95
N GLU A 215 -16.73 28.68 19.19
CA GLU A 215 -15.39 28.90 19.74
C GLU A 215 -14.28 28.30 18.86
N GLU A 216 -13.18 29.05 18.74
CA GLU A 216 -11.97 28.67 17.97
C GLU A 216 -11.38 27.34 18.44
N SER A 217 -11.55 27.01 19.73
CA SER A 217 -11.13 25.75 20.37
C SER A 217 -11.74 24.52 19.69
N ILE A 218 -13.05 24.56 19.40
CA ILE A 218 -13.83 23.49 18.78
C ILE A 218 -13.44 23.34 17.31
N GLN A 219 -13.21 24.44 16.60
CA GLN A 219 -12.77 24.39 15.20
C GLN A 219 -11.37 23.74 15.08
N LYS A 220 -10.42 24.13 15.95
CA LYS A 220 -9.08 23.51 16.01
C LYS A 220 -9.15 22.04 16.39
N PHE A 221 -10.12 21.62 17.21
CA PHE A 221 -10.35 20.22 17.52
C PHE A 221 -10.89 19.45 16.31
N LYS A 222 -11.95 19.94 15.65
CA LYS A 222 -12.54 19.32 14.44
C LYS A 222 -11.53 19.17 13.31
N ALA A 223 -10.70 20.19 13.06
CA ALA A 223 -9.66 20.13 12.03
C ALA A 223 -8.60 19.05 12.31
N ARG A 224 -8.21 18.87 13.57
CA ARG A 224 -7.30 17.80 13.99
C ARG A 224 -7.92 16.43 13.82
N GLN A 225 -9.18 16.26 14.22
CA GLN A 225 -9.92 15.01 14.01
C GLN A 225 -10.03 14.66 12.53
N MET A 226 -10.28 15.63 11.64
CA MET A 226 -10.34 15.38 10.20
C MET A 226 -9.04 14.77 9.65
N ASN A 227 -7.90 15.37 9.99
CA ASN A 227 -6.61 14.88 9.50
C ASN A 227 -6.30 13.49 10.05
N TYR A 228 -6.72 13.25 11.29
CA TYR A 228 -6.58 11.95 11.92
C TYR A 228 -7.47 10.87 11.26
N THR A 229 -8.77 11.11 11.09
CA THR A 229 -9.70 10.17 10.43
C THR A 229 -9.24 9.84 9.02
N LYS A 230 -8.70 10.82 8.28
CA LYS A 230 -8.11 10.60 6.95
C LYS A 230 -6.88 9.69 6.99
N THR A 231 -5.98 9.93 7.94
CA THR A 231 -4.78 9.11 8.12
C THR A 231 -5.13 7.69 8.54
N MET A 232 -6.14 7.54 9.40
CA MET A 232 -6.64 6.24 9.80
C MET A 232 -7.35 5.49 8.68
N LEU A 233 -8.14 6.16 7.84
CA LEU A 233 -8.70 5.51 6.66
C LEU A 233 -7.59 4.95 5.78
N LEU A 234 -6.55 5.75 5.53
CA LEU A 234 -5.40 5.29 4.74
C LEU A 234 -4.72 4.09 5.40
N SER A 235 -4.56 4.12 6.72
CA SER A 235 -4.06 2.98 7.50
C SER A 235 -4.96 1.76 7.37
N CYS A 236 -6.29 1.90 7.46
CA CYS A 236 -7.24 0.81 7.33
C CYS A 236 -7.22 0.19 5.92
N ILE A 237 -7.15 1.02 4.88
CA ILE A 237 -6.99 0.56 3.49
C ILE A 237 -5.66 -0.18 3.32
N ALA A 238 -4.56 0.37 3.84
CA ALA A 238 -3.27 -0.32 3.82
C ALA A 238 -3.34 -1.66 4.57
N THR A 239 -4.08 -1.72 5.68
CA THR A 239 -4.25 -2.94 6.48
C THR A 239 -5.11 -3.98 5.75
N ILE A 240 -6.11 -3.58 4.98
CA ILE A 240 -6.81 -4.49 4.05
C ILE A 240 -5.81 -5.08 3.06
N VAL A 241 -5.05 -4.22 2.39
CA VAL A 241 -4.15 -4.67 1.32
C VAL A 241 -3.07 -5.59 1.87
N LEU A 242 -2.52 -5.25 3.04
CA LEU A 242 -1.41 -6.00 3.64
C LEU A 242 -1.84 -7.25 4.41
N PHE A 243 -3.07 -7.32 4.91
CA PHE A 243 -3.48 -8.44 5.78
C PHE A 243 -4.76 -9.15 5.34
N LEU A 244 -5.77 -8.43 4.82
CA LEU A 244 -7.01 -9.07 4.35
C LEU A 244 -6.74 -9.88 3.08
N ILE A 245 -5.98 -9.32 2.12
CA ILE A 245 -5.69 -10.00 0.86
C ILE A 245 -4.88 -11.30 1.12
N PRO A 246 -3.77 -11.28 1.88
CA PRO A 246 -3.07 -12.52 2.21
C PRO A 246 -3.90 -13.49 3.05
N ALA A 247 -4.78 -13.03 3.94
CA ALA A 247 -5.62 -13.91 4.76
C ALA A 247 -6.74 -14.57 3.96
N LEU A 248 -7.48 -13.81 3.13
CA LEU A 248 -8.44 -14.36 2.17
C LEU A 248 -7.74 -15.35 1.24
N PHE A 249 -6.52 -15.01 0.83
CA PHE A 249 -5.72 -15.87 -0.01
C PHE A 249 -5.31 -17.17 0.70
N ALA A 250 -4.85 -17.11 1.95
CA ALA A 250 -4.54 -18.28 2.76
C ALA A 250 -5.78 -19.15 3.02
N ILE A 251 -6.96 -18.55 3.19
CA ILE A 251 -8.23 -19.28 3.29
C ILE A 251 -8.52 -20.04 1.99
N VAL A 252 -8.40 -19.39 0.83
CA VAL A 252 -8.64 -20.02 -0.47
C VAL A 252 -7.62 -21.15 -0.73
N ALA A 253 -6.34 -20.90 -0.49
CA ALA A 253 -5.28 -21.89 -0.65
C ALA A 253 -5.48 -23.11 0.25
N ARG A 254 -6.05 -22.93 1.45
CA ARG A 254 -6.26 -24.01 2.42
C ARG A 254 -7.61 -24.71 2.28
N ALA A 255 -8.63 -24.02 1.77
CA ALA A 255 -9.93 -24.64 1.44
C ALA A 255 -9.82 -25.61 0.25
N GLY A 256 -8.80 -25.48 -0.60
CA GLY A 256 -8.52 -26.36 -1.74
C GLY A 256 -7.67 -27.60 -1.42
N PHE A 257 -8.04 -28.38 -0.41
CA PHE A 257 -7.23 -29.51 0.10
C PHE A 257 -6.90 -30.59 -0.97
N VAL A 258 -5.59 -30.75 -1.22
CA VAL A 258 -4.78 -32.00 -1.36
C VAL A 258 -4.50 -32.63 -2.75
N ASN A 259 -3.23 -32.45 -3.12
CA ASN A 259 -2.26 -33.25 -3.90
C ASN A 259 -2.37 -33.39 -5.42
N THR A 260 -3.50 -33.10 -6.05
CA THR A 260 -3.59 -32.85 -7.51
C THR A 260 -4.39 -31.59 -7.80
N ALA A 261 -5.43 -31.33 -7.02
CA ALA A 261 -6.21 -30.09 -7.05
C ALA A 261 -5.40 -28.84 -6.68
N ALA A 262 -4.26 -28.95 -5.98
CA ALA A 262 -3.46 -27.80 -5.60
C ALA A 262 -2.79 -27.08 -6.79
N MET A 263 -2.38 -27.83 -7.82
CA MET A 263 -1.87 -27.24 -9.08
C MET A 263 -3.00 -26.54 -9.84
N GLU A 264 -4.16 -27.17 -9.95
CA GLU A 264 -5.34 -26.56 -10.57
C GLU A 264 -5.79 -25.30 -9.83
N VAL A 265 -5.86 -25.34 -8.49
CA VAL A 265 -6.24 -24.19 -7.66
C VAL A 265 -5.24 -23.06 -7.82
N GLN A 266 -3.93 -23.33 -7.82
CA GLN A 266 -2.91 -22.30 -8.07
C GLN A 266 -3.05 -21.69 -9.47
N TYR A 267 -3.41 -22.50 -10.46
CA TYR A 267 -3.68 -22.02 -11.80
C TYR A 267 -4.87 -21.05 -11.83
N TYR A 268 -6.00 -21.43 -11.23
CA TYR A 268 -7.16 -20.54 -11.11
C TYR A 268 -6.82 -19.24 -10.37
N ILE A 269 -6.10 -19.36 -9.26
CA ILE A 269 -5.65 -18.22 -8.48
C ILE A 269 -4.79 -17.27 -9.31
N ASN A 270 -3.85 -17.80 -10.11
CA ASN A 270 -3.02 -16.97 -10.96
C ASN A 270 -3.86 -16.29 -12.04
N SER A 271 -4.76 -17.03 -12.70
CA SER A 271 -5.61 -16.54 -13.77
C SER A 271 -6.58 -15.44 -13.28
N TYR A 272 -7.33 -15.70 -12.21
CA TYR A 272 -8.21 -14.71 -11.59
C TYR A 272 -7.43 -13.58 -10.94
N GLY A 273 -6.27 -13.86 -10.34
CA GLY A 273 -5.38 -12.86 -9.76
C GLY A 273 -4.93 -11.85 -10.80
N PHE A 274 -4.38 -12.29 -11.93
CA PHE A 274 -4.00 -11.42 -13.05
C PHE A 274 -5.19 -10.66 -13.63
N LEU A 275 -6.36 -11.32 -13.76
CA LEU A 275 -7.57 -10.69 -14.29
C LEU A 275 -8.08 -9.56 -13.38
N ILE A 276 -8.33 -9.86 -12.10
CA ILE A 276 -8.88 -8.92 -11.12
C ILE A 276 -7.89 -7.76 -10.92
N LEU A 277 -6.62 -8.07 -10.73
CA LEU A 277 -5.58 -7.07 -10.51
C LEU A 277 -5.39 -6.19 -11.76
N GLY A 278 -5.45 -6.79 -12.95
CA GLY A 278 -5.39 -6.08 -14.22
C GLY A 278 -6.56 -5.11 -14.40
N ILE A 279 -7.79 -5.57 -14.17
CA ILE A 279 -9.00 -4.73 -14.22
C ILE A 279 -8.91 -3.58 -13.23
N LEU A 280 -8.48 -3.84 -11.99
CA LEU A 280 -8.29 -2.79 -10.99
C LEU A 280 -7.25 -1.77 -11.46
N LEU A 281 -6.10 -2.22 -12.01
CA LEU A 281 -5.04 -1.32 -12.49
C LEU A 281 -5.55 -0.40 -13.59
N VAL A 282 -6.32 -0.94 -14.53
CA VAL A 282 -7.00 -0.15 -15.57
C VAL A 282 -7.96 0.85 -14.94
N LEU A 283 -8.83 0.40 -14.02
CA LEU A 283 -9.85 1.22 -13.38
C LEU A 283 -9.27 2.44 -12.64
N PHE A 284 -8.13 2.27 -11.94
CA PHE A 284 -7.49 3.37 -11.20
C PHE A 284 -6.60 4.25 -12.06
N ASN A 285 -5.83 3.69 -13.01
CA ASN A 285 -4.88 4.46 -13.80
C ASN A 285 -5.53 5.18 -14.99
N LEU A 286 -6.48 4.55 -15.68
CA LEU A 286 -7.10 5.11 -16.90
C LEU A 286 -7.74 6.48 -16.66
N PRO A 287 -8.57 6.70 -15.63
CA PRO A 287 -9.19 8.01 -15.41
C PRO A 287 -8.17 9.11 -15.14
N VAL A 288 -7.09 8.79 -14.42
CA VAL A 288 -6.03 9.76 -14.12
C VAL A 288 -5.25 10.11 -15.39
N VAL A 289 -4.89 9.12 -16.20
CA VAL A 289 -4.23 9.33 -17.50
C VAL A 289 -5.08 10.24 -18.39
N VAL A 290 -6.37 9.95 -18.54
CA VAL A 290 -7.29 10.77 -19.37
C VAL A 290 -7.32 12.23 -18.88
N VAL A 291 -7.48 12.45 -17.57
CA VAL A 291 -7.52 13.81 -16.98
C VAL A 291 -6.21 14.57 -17.20
N VAL A 292 -5.07 13.90 -17.01
CA VAL A 292 -3.76 14.53 -17.14
C VAL A 292 -3.44 14.82 -18.61
N CYS A 293 -3.75 13.90 -19.53
CA CYS A 293 -3.53 14.06 -20.96
C CYS A 293 -4.39 15.18 -21.58
N HIS A 294 -5.64 15.32 -21.13
CA HIS A 294 -6.56 16.35 -21.64
C HIS A 294 -6.16 17.78 -21.18
N SER A 295 -5.33 17.91 -20.15
CA SER A 295 -4.99 19.21 -19.56
C SER A 295 -3.55 19.61 -19.84
N LYS A 296 -3.33 20.58 -20.74
CA LYS A 296 -2.00 21.14 -21.01
C LYS A 296 -1.30 21.62 -19.72
N LYS A 297 -2.05 22.21 -18.79
CA LYS A 297 -1.53 22.66 -17.49
C LYS A 297 -1.09 21.51 -16.60
N LEU A 298 -1.89 20.44 -16.48
CA LEU A 298 -1.51 19.27 -15.66
C LEU A 298 -0.38 18.49 -16.33
N ARG A 299 -0.37 18.37 -17.65
CA ARG A 299 0.71 17.73 -18.39
C ARG A 299 2.06 18.37 -18.11
N ASN A 300 2.12 19.70 -18.05
CA ASN A 300 3.37 20.40 -17.70
C ASN A 300 3.77 20.24 -16.24
N GLN A 301 2.82 19.97 -15.33
CA GLN A 301 3.09 19.83 -13.89
C GLN A 301 3.37 18.39 -13.45
N TYR A 302 2.78 17.40 -14.13
CA TYR A 302 2.81 15.98 -13.77
C TYR A 302 3.32 15.10 -14.92
N GLY A 303 3.95 15.68 -15.94
CA GLY A 303 4.28 14.94 -17.16
C GLY A 303 5.26 13.79 -16.97
N VAL A 304 6.14 13.84 -15.95
CA VAL A 304 6.98 12.69 -15.59
C VAL A 304 6.16 11.58 -14.94
N LEU A 305 5.08 11.91 -14.21
CA LEU A 305 4.18 10.88 -13.67
C LEU A 305 3.30 10.24 -14.76
N ILE A 306 3.11 10.89 -15.92
CA ILE A 306 2.32 10.31 -17.02
C ILE A 306 2.94 8.99 -17.47
N ILE A 307 4.27 8.89 -17.59
CA ILE A 307 4.89 7.64 -18.06
C ILE A 307 4.68 6.50 -17.06
N SER A 308 4.78 6.78 -15.76
CA SER A 308 4.53 5.79 -14.71
C SER A 308 3.05 5.38 -14.65
N LEU A 309 2.12 6.32 -14.86
CA LEU A 309 0.68 6.03 -14.95
C LEU A 309 0.34 5.24 -16.21
N LEU A 310 0.95 5.57 -17.35
CA LEU A 310 0.78 4.86 -18.61
C LEU A 310 1.35 3.45 -18.51
N ASN A 311 2.50 3.28 -17.86
CA ASN A 311 3.06 1.97 -17.56
C ASN A 311 2.13 1.18 -16.64
N GLY A 312 1.59 1.79 -15.58
CA GLY A 312 0.59 1.15 -14.72
C GLY A 312 -0.69 0.74 -15.45
N LEU A 313 -1.16 1.57 -16.40
CA LEU A 313 -2.28 1.25 -17.28
C LEU A 313 -1.95 0.08 -18.22
N LEU A 314 -0.77 0.11 -18.85
CA LEU A 314 -0.30 -0.95 -19.76
C LEU A 314 -0.12 -2.27 -19.01
N SER A 315 0.52 -2.27 -17.83
CA SER A 315 0.60 -3.44 -16.95
C SER A 315 -0.79 -3.98 -16.62
N GLY A 316 -1.77 -3.10 -16.37
CA GLY A 316 -3.15 -3.49 -16.10
C GLY A 316 -3.84 -4.17 -17.29
N LEU A 317 -3.73 -3.56 -18.47
CA LEU A 317 -4.29 -4.12 -19.72
C LEU A 317 -3.67 -5.47 -20.06
N VAL A 318 -2.35 -5.58 -19.97
CA VAL A 318 -1.63 -6.82 -20.26
C VAL A 318 -1.95 -7.89 -19.22
N SER A 319 -1.98 -7.54 -17.93
CA SER A 319 -2.37 -8.48 -16.86
C SER A 319 -3.80 -8.99 -17.04
N ALA A 320 -4.75 -8.11 -17.38
CA ALA A 320 -6.13 -8.51 -17.64
C ALA A 320 -6.22 -9.41 -18.88
N GLY A 321 -5.57 -9.02 -19.98
CA GLY A 321 -5.51 -9.82 -21.20
C GLY A 321 -4.87 -11.19 -20.98
N TYR A 322 -3.81 -11.25 -20.17
CA TYR A 322 -3.13 -12.49 -19.80
C TYR A 322 -4.00 -13.40 -18.93
N GLY A 323 -4.76 -12.82 -17.98
CA GLY A 323 -5.77 -13.56 -17.21
C GLY A 323 -6.89 -14.14 -18.09
N ILE A 324 -7.41 -13.36 -19.05
CA ILE A 324 -8.41 -13.85 -20.03
C ILE A 324 -7.81 -14.95 -20.90
N PHE A 325 -6.60 -14.73 -21.43
CA PHE A 325 -5.89 -15.69 -22.28
C PHE A 325 -5.72 -17.05 -21.58
N ARG A 326 -5.31 -17.04 -20.31
CA ARG A 326 -5.23 -18.26 -19.47
C ARG A 326 -6.59 -18.95 -19.32
N LEU A 327 -7.64 -18.21 -18.98
CA LEU A 327 -8.98 -18.77 -18.83
C LEU A 327 -9.49 -19.39 -20.14
N VAL A 328 -9.19 -18.78 -21.29
CA VAL A 328 -9.58 -19.30 -22.61
C VAL A 328 -8.83 -20.57 -22.97
N LEU A 329 -7.50 -20.60 -22.80
CA LEU A 329 -6.71 -21.80 -23.07
C LEU A 329 -7.14 -22.99 -22.22
N PHE A 330 -7.44 -22.72 -20.95
CA PHE A 330 -7.97 -23.73 -20.04
C PHE A 330 -9.35 -24.22 -20.47
N ALA A 331 -10.26 -23.32 -20.86
CA ALA A 331 -11.59 -23.71 -21.35
C ALA A 331 -11.53 -24.57 -22.63
N ILE A 332 -10.45 -24.48 -23.41
CA ILE A 332 -10.22 -25.27 -24.63
C ILE A 332 -9.44 -26.57 -24.31
N GLY A 333 -8.88 -26.72 -23.10
CA GLY A 333 -8.03 -27.85 -22.72
C GLY A 333 -6.67 -27.85 -23.43
N ARG A 334 -6.11 -26.65 -23.68
CA ARG A 334 -4.79 -26.44 -24.32
C ARG A 334 -3.78 -25.79 -23.35
N ASP A 335 -3.97 -25.99 -22.06
CA ASP A 335 -3.10 -25.48 -21.00
C ASP A 335 -1.76 -26.22 -20.91
N ASP A 336 -1.69 -27.49 -21.33
CA ASP A 336 -0.45 -28.27 -21.37
C ASP A 336 0.37 -28.08 -22.66
N GLU A 337 -0.04 -27.16 -23.55
CA GLU A 337 0.67 -26.95 -24.81
C GLU A 337 2.02 -26.29 -24.59
N MET A 338 3.03 -26.84 -25.26
CA MET A 338 4.40 -26.35 -25.23
C MET A 338 4.72 -25.65 -26.55
N ILE A 339 5.09 -24.38 -26.48
CA ILE A 339 5.45 -23.53 -27.63
C ILE A 339 6.91 -23.11 -27.56
N THR A 340 7.50 -22.69 -28.69
CA THR A 340 8.90 -22.24 -28.67
C THR A 340 9.03 -20.86 -28.03
N VAL A 341 10.18 -20.58 -27.42
CA VAL A 341 10.50 -19.26 -26.83
C VAL A 341 10.32 -18.13 -27.87
N GLU A 342 10.64 -18.38 -29.14
CA GLU A 342 10.43 -17.41 -30.21
C GLU A 342 8.95 -17.07 -30.42
N GLN A 343 8.07 -18.08 -30.42
CA GLN A 343 6.61 -17.90 -30.50
C GLN A 343 6.07 -17.09 -29.32
N CYS A 344 6.65 -17.26 -28.13
CA CYS A 344 6.31 -16.44 -26.96
C CYS A 344 6.61 -14.94 -27.17
N PHE A 345 7.70 -14.58 -27.86
CA PHE A 345 8.04 -13.17 -28.13
C PHE A 345 7.15 -12.55 -29.22
N TYR A 346 6.64 -13.35 -30.16
CA TYR A 346 5.66 -12.86 -31.14
C TYR A 346 4.27 -12.59 -30.54
N ASN A 347 3.97 -13.14 -29.35
CA ASN A 347 2.74 -12.82 -28.64
C ASN A 347 2.83 -11.40 -28.05
N PRO A 348 1.98 -10.44 -28.49
CA PRO A 348 2.05 -9.06 -28.05
C PRO A 348 1.78 -8.91 -26.55
N LEU A 349 0.94 -9.76 -25.95
CA LEU A 349 0.67 -9.72 -24.52
C LEU A 349 1.95 -10.04 -23.73
N SER A 350 2.65 -11.11 -24.11
CA SER A 350 3.91 -11.51 -23.49
C SER A 350 4.96 -10.42 -23.68
N PHE A 351 5.13 -9.88 -24.88
CA PHE A 351 6.08 -8.80 -25.14
C PHE A 351 5.84 -7.56 -24.27
N PHE A 352 4.60 -7.05 -24.23
CA PHE A 352 4.28 -5.88 -23.39
C PHE A 352 4.39 -6.20 -21.89
N TYR A 353 4.13 -7.44 -21.49
CA TYR A 353 4.33 -7.87 -20.11
C TYR A 353 5.79 -7.76 -19.70
N LEU A 354 6.70 -8.25 -20.55
CA LEU A 354 8.15 -8.14 -20.36
C LEU A 354 8.61 -6.68 -20.41
N TRP A 355 8.04 -5.88 -21.31
CA TRP A 355 8.34 -4.45 -21.42
C TRP A 355 8.05 -3.66 -20.14
N THR A 356 6.90 -3.91 -19.51
CA THR A 356 6.47 -3.16 -18.32
C THR A 356 7.28 -3.51 -17.06
N PHE A 357 8.02 -4.63 -17.08
CA PHE A 357 8.72 -5.17 -15.92
C PHE A 357 9.85 -4.26 -15.40
N PRO A 358 10.89 -3.90 -16.19
CA PRO A 358 11.90 -2.93 -15.76
C PRO A 358 11.35 -1.49 -15.65
N MET A 359 10.33 -1.16 -16.47
CA MET A 359 9.76 0.18 -16.55
C MET A 359 9.13 0.66 -15.24
N MET A 360 8.59 -0.24 -14.43
CA MET A 360 8.05 0.11 -13.10
C MET A 360 9.13 0.68 -12.17
N GLY A 361 10.32 0.07 -12.14
CA GLY A 361 11.44 0.56 -11.34
C GLY A 361 12.02 1.86 -11.90
N LEU A 362 12.20 1.94 -13.22
CA LEU A 362 12.72 3.11 -13.91
C LEU A 362 11.80 4.33 -13.77
N GLY A 363 10.48 4.14 -13.86
CA GLY A 363 9.50 5.21 -13.69
C GLY A 363 9.50 5.80 -12.28
N LEU A 364 9.77 5.00 -11.25
CA LEU A 364 9.99 5.49 -9.88
C LEU A 364 11.26 6.35 -9.80
N LEU A 365 12.36 5.85 -10.38
CA LEU A 365 13.65 6.55 -10.38
C LEU A 365 13.54 7.93 -11.04
N LEU A 366 12.92 8.01 -12.21
CA LEU A 366 12.77 9.26 -12.94
C LEU A 366 11.84 10.24 -12.24
N ASN A 367 10.80 9.74 -11.56
CA ASN A 367 9.98 10.59 -10.71
C ASN A 367 10.80 11.15 -9.53
N SER A 368 11.71 10.39 -8.93
CA SER A 368 12.61 10.90 -7.89
C SER A 368 13.60 11.94 -8.45
N VAL A 369 14.15 11.72 -9.64
CA VAL A 369 15.05 12.66 -10.34
C VAL A 369 14.33 13.97 -10.65
N ASP A 370 13.11 13.93 -11.18
CA ASP A 370 12.29 15.13 -11.43
C ASP A 370 12.17 16.00 -10.17
N ARG A 371 11.97 15.35 -9.02
CA ARG A 371 11.77 16.04 -7.73
C ARG A 371 13.06 16.64 -7.21
N LEU A 372 14.17 15.95 -7.41
CA LEU A 372 15.49 16.50 -7.15
C LEU A 372 15.75 17.74 -8.00
N LEU A 373 15.43 17.70 -9.30
CA LEU A 373 15.60 18.85 -10.19
C LEU A 373 14.72 20.05 -9.77
N VAL A 374 13.45 19.80 -9.42
CA VAL A 374 12.51 20.85 -8.95
C VAL A 374 13.02 21.54 -7.69
N ILE A 375 13.60 20.78 -6.74
CA ILE A 375 14.03 21.32 -5.44
C ILE A 375 15.43 21.95 -5.53
N SER A 376 16.33 21.37 -6.33
CA SER A 376 17.68 21.90 -6.52
C SER A 376 17.68 23.16 -7.39
N PHE A 377 16.88 23.20 -8.45
CA PHE A 377 16.90 24.26 -9.46
C PHE A 377 15.50 24.82 -9.80
N PRO A 378 14.77 25.40 -8.83
CA PRO A 378 13.36 25.76 -9.01
C PRO A 378 13.11 26.79 -10.13
N LEU A 379 14.00 27.79 -10.29
CA LEU A 379 13.84 28.84 -11.32
C LEU A 379 14.10 28.32 -12.73
N SER A 380 15.19 27.56 -12.91
CA SER A 380 15.53 26.94 -14.20
C SER A 380 14.47 25.91 -14.59
N TYR A 381 14.06 25.06 -13.65
CA TYR A 381 13.00 24.09 -13.86
C TYR A 381 11.68 24.77 -14.25
N PHE A 382 11.28 25.86 -13.58
CA PHE A 382 10.04 26.57 -13.94
C PHE A 382 10.07 27.11 -15.38
N ARG A 383 11.21 27.63 -15.82
CA ARG A 383 11.38 28.17 -17.19
C ARG A 383 11.38 27.08 -18.26
N PHE A 384 11.93 25.91 -17.97
CA PHE A 384 12.14 24.83 -18.94
C PHE A 384 11.39 23.53 -18.64
N ASN A 385 10.33 23.57 -17.82
CA ASN A 385 9.65 22.37 -17.30
C ASN A 385 9.24 21.39 -18.40
N ALA A 386 8.60 21.87 -19.47
CA ALA A 386 8.11 21.01 -20.54
C ALA A 386 9.25 20.27 -21.27
N LYS A 387 10.39 20.94 -21.48
CA LYS A 387 11.57 20.34 -22.12
C LYS A 387 12.21 19.29 -21.21
N VAL A 388 12.39 19.60 -19.92
CA VAL A 388 12.96 18.66 -18.93
C VAL A 388 12.10 17.42 -18.79
N VAL A 389 10.79 17.60 -18.65
CA VAL A 389 9.82 16.50 -18.53
C VAL A 389 9.82 15.62 -19.78
N LEU A 390 9.81 16.22 -20.98
CA LEU A 390 9.89 15.49 -22.24
C LEU A 390 11.18 14.69 -22.33
N LEU A 391 12.33 15.31 -22.00
CA LEU A 391 13.63 14.68 -22.02
C LEU A 391 13.69 13.48 -21.06
N LEU A 392 13.21 13.63 -19.82
CA LEU A 392 13.16 12.54 -18.85
C LEU A 392 12.32 11.36 -19.35
N ASN A 393 11.16 11.64 -19.99
CA ASN A 393 10.31 10.59 -20.55
C ASN A 393 10.96 9.89 -21.76
N ILE A 394 11.68 10.63 -22.62
CA ILE A 394 12.44 10.04 -23.74
C ILE A 394 13.55 9.13 -23.20
N ILE A 395 14.31 9.59 -22.19
CA ILE A 395 15.34 8.79 -21.52
C ILE A 395 14.72 7.52 -20.94
N ALA A 396 13.56 7.61 -20.28
CA ALA A 396 12.83 6.46 -19.75
C ALA A 396 12.58 5.39 -20.82
N LEU A 397 12.01 5.82 -21.95
CA LEU A 397 11.64 4.94 -23.04
C LEU A 397 12.87 4.32 -23.69
N VAL A 398 13.89 5.12 -24.02
CA VAL A 398 15.12 4.63 -24.66
C VAL A 398 15.85 3.62 -23.76
N VAL A 399 16.04 3.93 -22.47
CA VAL A 399 16.71 3.03 -21.52
C VAL A 399 15.93 1.73 -21.33
N ASN A 400 14.61 1.81 -21.15
CA ASN A 400 13.77 0.62 -20.99
C ASN A 400 13.77 -0.26 -22.24
N SER A 401 13.66 0.37 -23.42
CA SER A 401 13.72 -0.30 -24.71
C SER A 401 15.04 -1.05 -24.85
N GLY A 402 16.17 -0.37 -24.61
CA GLY A 402 17.49 -0.97 -24.69
C GLY A 402 17.63 -2.20 -23.79
N ILE A 403 17.22 -2.12 -22.53
CA ILE A 403 17.27 -3.23 -21.59
C ILE A 403 16.45 -4.43 -22.08
N VAL A 404 15.20 -4.19 -22.52
CA VAL A 404 14.27 -5.26 -22.93
C VAL A 404 14.70 -5.88 -24.27
N PHE A 405 15.13 -5.08 -25.24
CA PHE A 405 15.61 -5.58 -26.53
C PHE A 405 16.91 -6.37 -26.40
N ILE A 406 17.87 -5.90 -25.59
CA ILE A 406 19.12 -6.64 -25.32
C ILE A 406 18.80 -7.98 -24.66
N ALA A 407 17.97 -8.00 -23.62
CA ALA A 407 17.57 -9.23 -22.94
C ALA A 407 16.85 -10.20 -23.90
N THR A 408 15.95 -9.70 -24.74
CA THR A 408 15.21 -10.50 -25.73
C THR A 408 16.15 -11.06 -26.79
N TYR A 409 17.04 -10.24 -27.35
CA TYR A 409 18.04 -10.65 -28.34
C TYR A 409 18.92 -11.79 -27.82
N PHE A 410 19.51 -11.62 -26.63
CA PHE A 410 20.33 -12.67 -26.02
C PHE A 410 19.54 -13.95 -25.76
N THR A 411 18.27 -13.83 -25.40
CA THR A 411 17.40 -15.00 -25.12
C THR A 411 17.06 -15.76 -26.38
N ILE A 412 16.65 -15.07 -27.44
CA ILE A 412 16.36 -15.71 -28.73
C ILE A 412 17.62 -16.39 -29.28
N HIS A 413 18.78 -15.73 -29.19
CA HIS A 413 20.03 -16.29 -29.70
C HIS A 413 20.50 -17.53 -28.92
N THR A 414 20.26 -17.58 -27.60
CA THR A 414 20.73 -18.69 -26.75
C THR A 414 19.71 -19.82 -26.56
N ARG A 415 18.41 -19.55 -26.73
CA ARG A 415 17.31 -20.46 -26.34
C ARG A 415 16.16 -20.56 -27.35
N SER A 416 16.32 -20.19 -28.61
CA SER A 416 15.23 -20.18 -29.61
C SER A 416 14.46 -21.51 -29.73
N MET A 417 15.16 -22.66 -29.62
CA MET A 417 14.58 -23.99 -29.84
C MET A 417 13.99 -24.63 -28.56
N ILE A 418 14.13 -23.99 -27.40
CA ILE A 418 13.56 -24.53 -26.15
C ILE A 418 12.05 -24.34 -26.18
N ARG A 419 11.33 -25.40 -25.80
CA ARG A 419 9.89 -25.38 -25.63
C ARG A 419 9.54 -25.00 -24.19
N VAL A 420 8.65 -24.03 -24.06
CA VAL A 420 8.13 -23.52 -22.79
C VAL A 420 6.61 -23.61 -22.83
N ASP A 421 6.00 -23.50 -21.67
CA ASP A 421 4.56 -23.51 -21.52
C ASP A 421 3.90 -22.35 -22.33
N VAL A 422 2.72 -22.61 -22.91
CA VAL A 422 1.95 -21.65 -23.74
C VAL A 422 1.64 -20.34 -23.02
N PHE A 423 1.65 -20.31 -21.70
CA PHE A 423 1.51 -19.10 -20.89
C PHE A 423 2.75 -18.20 -20.98
N CYS A 424 3.90 -18.65 -21.48
CA CYS A 424 5.10 -17.81 -21.64
C CYS A 424 5.48 -17.07 -20.34
N ASN A 425 5.57 -17.79 -19.23
CA ASN A 425 5.92 -17.16 -17.97
C ASN A 425 7.36 -16.59 -18.02
N GLN A 426 7.59 -15.42 -17.45
CA GLN A 426 8.85 -14.68 -17.65
C GLN A 426 10.09 -15.44 -17.16
N ASN A 427 9.93 -16.28 -16.13
CA ASN A 427 10.97 -17.13 -15.56
C ASN A 427 11.34 -18.30 -16.47
N GLU A 428 10.45 -18.72 -17.35
CA GLU A 428 10.66 -19.82 -18.30
C GLU A 428 11.17 -19.31 -19.65
N VAL A 429 10.63 -18.17 -20.09
CA VAL A 429 11.02 -17.51 -21.35
C VAL A 429 12.48 -17.05 -21.29
N TYR A 430 12.89 -16.39 -20.21
CA TYR A 430 14.27 -15.95 -20.06
C TYR A 430 15.18 -17.05 -19.51
N SER A 431 16.45 -17.02 -19.88
CA SER A 431 17.44 -17.78 -19.12
C SER A 431 17.48 -17.26 -17.68
N GLU A 432 17.79 -18.13 -16.74
CA GLU A 432 17.84 -17.77 -15.31
C GLU A 432 18.74 -16.54 -15.08
N ASN A 433 19.90 -16.49 -15.74
CA ASN A 433 20.83 -15.36 -15.67
C ASN A 433 20.22 -14.05 -16.19
N ILE A 434 19.50 -14.08 -17.31
CA ILE A 434 18.86 -12.89 -17.88
C ILE A 434 17.69 -12.43 -17.01
N TYR A 435 16.89 -13.36 -16.49
CA TYR A 435 15.81 -13.03 -15.57
C TYR A 435 16.34 -12.40 -14.27
N ILE A 436 17.37 -13.00 -13.67
CA ILE A 436 18.03 -12.45 -12.47
C ILE A 436 18.58 -11.05 -12.77
N PHE A 437 19.26 -10.88 -13.91
CA PHE A 437 19.76 -9.57 -14.34
C PHE A 437 18.66 -8.51 -14.42
N LEU A 438 17.54 -8.82 -15.08
CA LEU A 438 16.38 -7.90 -15.17
C LEU A 438 15.78 -7.61 -13.79
N ALA A 439 15.65 -8.62 -12.93
CA ALA A 439 15.12 -8.47 -11.58
C ALA A 439 16.05 -7.60 -10.70
N VAL A 440 17.36 -7.78 -10.82
CA VAL A 440 18.39 -6.97 -10.14
C VAL A 440 18.35 -5.53 -10.62
N ILE A 441 18.36 -5.27 -11.94
CA ILE A 441 18.26 -3.92 -12.50
C ILE A 441 17.00 -3.21 -12.00
N ARG A 442 15.85 -3.89 -12.05
CA ARG A 442 14.57 -3.36 -11.57
C ARG A 442 14.65 -2.96 -10.09
N THR A 443 15.31 -3.79 -9.28
CA THR A 443 15.51 -3.55 -7.84
C THR A 443 16.46 -2.38 -7.62
N ILE A 444 17.57 -2.30 -8.36
CA ILE A 444 18.53 -1.18 -8.31
C ILE A 444 17.83 0.15 -8.63
N PHE A 445 17.01 0.21 -9.69
CA PHE A 445 16.27 1.43 -10.02
C PHE A 445 15.33 1.87 -8.90
N ALA A 446 14.59 0.95 -8.29
CA ALA A 446 13.70 1.28 -7.18
C ALA A 446 14.46 1.70 -5.91
N SER A 447 15.57 1.03 -5.60
CA SER A 447 16.43 1.39 -4.46
C SER A 447 17.06 2.77 -4.66
N LEU A 448 17.58 3.06 -5.84
CA LEU A 448 18.09 4.39 -6.21
C LEU A 448 16.97 5.44 -6.15
N ALA A 449 15.74 5.11 -6.55
CA ALA A 449 14.61 6.02 -6.46
C ALA A 449 14.34 6.44 -5.00
N VAL A 450 14.33 5.48 -4.06
CA VAL A 450 14.13 5.75 -2.63
C VAL A 450 15.32 6.53 -2.05
N PHE A 451 16.55 6.13 -2.39
CA PHE A 451 17.76 6.83 -1.95
C PHE A 451 17.77 8.30 -2.39
N LEU A 452 17.50 8.58 -3.68
CA LEU A 452 17.36 9.94 -4.19
C LEU A 452 16.24 10.69 -3.46
N MET A 453 15.13 10.04 -3.12
CA MET A 453 14.07 10.70 -2.36
C MET A 453 14.48 11.09 -0.94
N VAL A 454 15.33 10.30 -0.28
CA VAL A 454 15.92 10.66 1.02
C VAL A 454 16.84 11.88 0.86
N ILE A 455 17.67 11.93 -0.19
CA ILE A 455 18.50 13.10 -0.50
C ILE A 455 17.63 14.33 -0.73
N VAL A 456 16.56 14.21 -1.53
CA VAL A 456 15.60 15.28 -1.78
C VAL A 456 14.98 15.81 -0.48
N LEU A 457 14.62 14.90 0.44
CA LEU A 457 14.10 15.27 1.76
C LEU A 457 15.12 16.05 2.57
N ILE A 458 16.39 15.61 2.61
CA ILE A 458 17.47 16.28 3.33
C ILE A 458 17.72 17.67 2.76
N ILE A 459 17.85 17.80 1.43
CA ILE A 459 18.03 19.10 0.76
C ILE A 459 16.85 20.01 1.05
N PHE A 460 15.62 19.49 0.95
CA PHE A 460 14.41 20.24 1.25
C PHE A 460 14.41 20.76 2.68
N VAL A 461 14.68 19.91 3.68
CA VAL A 461 14.73 20.32 5.09
C VAL A 461 15.82 21.37 5.33
N LYS A 462 17.01 21.17 4.77
CA LYS A 462 18.14 22.10 4.88
C LYS A 462 17.81 23.47 4.27
N GLN A 463 17.31 23.50 3.03
CA GLN A 463 16.89 24.74 2.37
C GLN A 463 15.76 25.43 3.14
N ASN A 464 14.80 24.66 3.66
CA ASN A 464 13.68 25.18 4.42
C ASN A 464 14.15 25.85 5.73
N ARG A 465 15.15 25.27 6.41
CA ARG A 465 15.76 25.84 7.62
C ARG A 465 16.53 27.13 7.33
N ILE A 466 17.31 27.18 6.25
CA ILE A 466 18.07 28.38 5.86
C ILE A 466 17.13 29.52 5.46
N ARG A 467 16.07 29.22 4.70
CA ARG A 467 15.12 30.25 4.25
C ARG A 467 14.18 30.73 5.37
N MET A 468 13.85 29.90 6.37
CA MET A 468 13.14 30.36 7.58
C MET A 468 13.85 31.50 8.27
N LYS A 469 15.18 31.46 8.32
CA LYS A 469 15.97 32.51 8.96
C LYS A 469 15.98 33.83 8.18
N ARG A 470 15.71 33.80 6.86
CA ARG A 470 15.70 34.99 5.99
C ARG A 470 14.30 35.56 5.73
N ALA A 471 13.25 34.78 5.96
CA ALA A 471 11.88 35.11 5.53
C ALA A 471 11.01 35.82 6.60
N PHE A 472 11.63 36.51 7.56
CA PHE A 472 10.86 37.24 8.60
C PHE A 472 10.13 38.50 8.10
N HIS A 473 10.18 38.84 6.79
CA HIS A 473 9.59 40.11 6.33
C HIS A 473 8.81 40.11 5.00
N THR A 474 8.45 38.98 4.36
CA THR A 474 7.76 39.11 3.05
C THR A 474 6.78 37.99 2.65
N ASP A 475 5.60 38.46 2.25
CA ASP A 475 4.65 37.96 1.25
C ASP A 475 3.88 36.63 1.49
N ASP A 476 2.57 36.74 1.70
CA ASP A 476 1.63 35.62 1.91
C ASP A 476 1.59 34.62 0.75
N THR A 477 1.98 35.06 -0.45
CA THR A 477 2.09 34.22 -1.64
C THR A 477 3.17 33.14 -1.48
N ILE A 478 4.32 33.51 -0.92
CA ILE A 478 5.45 32.60 -0.65
C ILE A 478 5.06 31.59 0.44
N LYS A 479 4.38 32.06 1.50
CA LYS A 479 3.88 31.22 2.58
C LYS A 479 2.92 30.14 2.06
N ARG A 480 2.01 30.50 1.15
CA ARG A 480 1.07 29.57 0.50
C ARG A 480 1.79 28.54 -0.37
N PHE A 481 2.74 28.97 -1.22
CA PHE A 481 3.54 28.04 -2.03
C PHE A 481 4.27 27.02 -1.16
N ARG A 482 4.85 27.47 -0.05
CA ARG A 482 5.59 26.66 0.89
C ARG A 482 4.73 25.64 1.63
N MET A 483 3.53 26.03 2.07
CA MET A 483 2.61 25.10 2.71
C MET A 483 2.19 23.97 1.75
N ARG A 484 2.00 24.29 0.46
CA ARG A 484 1.74 23.29 -0.59
C ARG A 484 2.94 22.35 -0.77
N GLN A 485 4.17 22.87 -0.78
CA GLN A 485 5.37 22.05 -0.87
C GLN A 485 5.60 21.16 0.35
N MET A 486 5.36 21.64 1.58
CA MET A 486 5.48 20.81 2.78
C MET A 486 4.48 19.65 2.79
N ASN A 487 3.23 19.93 2.41
CA ASN A 487 2.24 18.87 2.21
C ASN A 487 2.65 17.92 1.08
N TYR A 488 3.43 18.42 0.10
CA TYR A 488 4.04 17.60 -0.95
C TYR A 488 5.03 16.59 -0.41
N THR A 489 6.02 17.07 0.31
CA THR A 489 7.07 16.25 0.89
C THR A 489 6.51 15.19 1.84
N LYS A 490 5.49 15.53 2.66
CA LYS A 490 4.84 14.57 3.58
C LYS A 490 4.20 13.39 2.85
N THR A 491 3.38 13.67 1.84
CA THR A 491 2.70 12.60 1.09
C THR A 491 3.67 11.74 0.27
N MET A 492 4.75 12.35 -0.16
CA MET A 492 5.82 11.68 -0.88
C MET A 492 6.63 10.76 0.02
N LEU A 493 6.86 11.13 1.28
CA LEU A 493 7.45 10.23 2.28
C LEU A 493 6.56 8.99 2.50
N ILE A 494 5.24 9.19 2.63
CA ILE A 494 4.28 8.08 2.73
C ILE A 494 4.36 7.18 1.49
N SER A 495 4.43 7.78 0.30
CA SER A 495 4.61 7.04 -0.94
C SER A 495 5.89 6.21 -0.93
N CYS A 496 7.01 6.76 -0.45
CA CYS A 496 8.29 6.07 -0.42
C CYS A 496 8.25 4.87 0.54
N ILE A 497 7.66 5.02 1.73
CA ILE A 497 7.48 3.92 2.68
C ILE A 497 6.64 2.81 2.05
N ALA A 498 5.54 3.17 1.38
CA ALA A 498 4.71 2.21 0.66
C ALA A 498 5.48 1.55 -0.50
N THR A 499 6.31 2.27 -1.25
CA THR A 499 7.16 1.68 -2.31
C THR A 499 8.21 0.72 -1.75
N ILE A 500 8.80 1.00 -0.58
CA ILE A 500 9.72 0.05 0.07
C ILE A 500 8.98 -1.26 0.37
N GLY A 501 7.84 -1.17 1.06
CA GLY A 501 7.08 -2.34 1.50
C GLY A 501 6.41 -3.12 0.36
N LEU A 502 5.82 -2.41 -0.59
CA LEU A 502 5.03 -3.03 -1.67
C LEU A 502 5.83 -3.37 -2.91
N TYR A 503 7.04 -2.82 -3.10
CA TYR A 503 7.81 -3.02 -4.34
C TYR A 503 9.23 -3.52 -4.10
N ILE A 504 10.02 -2.82 -3.27
CA ILE A 504 11.44 -3.17 -3.07
C ILE A 504 11.58 -4.50 -2.33
N ILE A 505 10.89 -4.67 -1.20
CA ILE A 505 10.96 -5.91 -0.42
C ILE A 505 10.53 -7.13 -1.26
N PRO A 506 9.36 -7.14 -1.93
CA PRO A 506 8.98 -8.25 -2.81
C PRO A 506 9.99 -8.50 -3.94
N SER A 507 10.60 -7.44 -4.49
CA SER A 507 11.60 -7.59 -5.54
C SER A 507 12.88 -8.25 -5.04
N ILE A 508 13.37 -7.88 -3.86
CA ILE A 508 14.53 -8.51 -3.22
C ILE A 508 14.23 -9.97 -2.90
N VAL A 509 13.05 -10.26 -2.33
CA VAL A 509 12.65 -11.64 -2.01
C VAL A 509 12.60 -12.49 -3.28
N ASN A 510 12.00 -12.00 -4.37
CA ASN A 510 11.97 -12.71 -5.65
C ASN A 510 13.38 -12.95 -6.25
N VAL A 511 14.35 -12.06 -6.02
CA VAL A 511 15.75 -12.29 -6.43
C VAL A 511 16.41 -13.36 -5.54
N LEU A 512 16.26 -13.26 -4.21
CA LEU A 512 16.81 -14.22 -3.27
C LEU A 512 16.25 -15.63 -3.47
N GLU A 513 14.94 -15.73 -3.71
CA GLU A 513 14.24 -16.98 -3.98
C GLU A 513 14.86 -17.74 -5.17
N ARG A 514 15.28 -17.00 -6.21
CA ARG A 514 15.93 -17.58 -7.39
C ARG A 514 17.36 -18.04 -7.09
N PHE A 515 18.15 -17.21 -6.40
CA PHE A 515 19.48 -17.62 -5.95
C PHE A 515 19.46 -18.85 -5.04
N LEU A 516 18.36 -19.08 -4.31
CA LEU A 516 18.18 -20.21 -3.40
C LEU A 516 17.38 -21.37 -4.01
N HIS A 517 17.04 -21.31 -5.31
CA HIS A 517 16.23 -22.30 -6.04
C HIS A 517 14.94 -22.75 -5.31
N MET A 518 14.17 -21.79 -4.78
CA MET A 518 12.91 -22.07 -4.07
C MET A 518 11.69 -22.08 -5.02
N SER A 519 10.53 -22.54 -4.51
CA SER A 519 9.35 -22.84 -5.34
C SER A 519 8.77 -21.63 -6.09
N ASP A 520 8.45 -21.80 -7.37
CA ASP A 520 7.94 -20.76 -8.29
C ASP A 520 6.66 -20.01 -7.84
N HIS A 521 5.92 -20.54 -6.87
CA HIS A 521 4.70 -19.91 -6.37
C HIS A 521 4.97 -18.55 -5.71
N THR A 522 6.05 -18.44 -4.93
CA THR A 522 6.34 -17.23 -4.16
C THR A 522 6.66 -16.05 -5.08
N ALA A 523 7.36 -16.29 -6.19
CA ALA A 523 7.62 -15.29 -7.23
C ALA A 523 6.34 -14.64 -7.77
N THR A 524 5.27 -15.42 -7.99
CA THR A 524 3.99 -14.89 -8.49
C THR A 524 3.32 -13.99 -7.45
N TRP A 525 3.35 -14.38 -6.17
CA TRP A 525 2.86 -13.57 -5.06
C TRP A 525 3.61 -12.25 -4.91
N MET A 526 4.94 -12.30 -4.95
CA MET A 526 5.77 -11.10 -4.86
C MET A 526 5.50 -10.15 -6.04
N ARG A 527 5.17 -10.70 -7.21
CA ARG A 527 4.76 -9.92 -8.38
C ARG A 527 3.40 -9.25 -8.16
N PHE A 528 2.40 -9.95 -7.62
CA PHE A 528 1.12 -9.35 -7.26
C PHE A 528 1.26 -8.21 -6.25
N ILE A 529 2.07 -8.41 -5.21
CA ILE A 529 2.36 -7.36 -4.22
C ILE A 529 3.01 -6.15 -4.91
N SER A 530 3.97 -6.39 -5.82
CA SER A 530 4.66 -5.33 -6.59
C SER A 530 3.70 -4.47 -7.41
N PHE A 531 2.62 -5.04 -7.97
CA PHE A 531 1.62 -4.28 -8.71
C PHE A 531 0.84 -3.29 -7.83
N PHE A 532 0.73 -3.52 -6.52
CA PHE A 532 0.08 -2.56 -5.63
C PHE A 532 0.79 -1.21 -5.54
N ASN A 533 2.08 -1.18 -5.82
CA ASN A 533 2.81 0.09 -5.91
C ASN A 533 2.29 0.97 -7.07
N SER A 534 1.80 0.38 -8.15
CA SER A 534 1.18 1.12 -9.26
C SER A 534 -0.17 1.74 -8.85
N PHE A 535 -0.95 1.06 -8.00
CA PHE A 535 -2.15 1.67 -7.38
C PHE A 535 -1.80 2.84 -6.49
N ASN A 536 -0.77 2.68 -5.66
CA ASN A 536 -0.34 3.68 -4.71
C ASN A 536 -0.10 5.03 -5.41
N ILE A 537 0.58 5.04 -6.56
CA ILE A 537 0.83 6.26 -7.34
C ILE A 537 -0.48 6.91 -7.82
N ALA A 538 -1.38 6.14 -8.44
CA ALA A 538 -2.65 6.66 -8.96
C ALA A 538 -3.57 7.18 -7.84
N ILE A 539 -3.72 6.41 -6.76
CA ILE A 539 -4.54 6.77 -5.60
C ILE A 539 -3.98 8.02 -4.92
N LEU A 540 -2.66 8.11 -4.75
CA LEU A 540 -2.03 9.30 -4.16
C LEU A 540 -2.29 10.55 -5.02
N LEU A 541 -2.22 10.44 -6.34
CA LEU A 541 -2.54 11.55 -7.24
C LEU A 541 -4.00 11.98 -7.12
N ILE A 542 -4.93 11.03 -7.14
CA ILE A 542 -6.37 11.31 -6.99
C ILE A 542 -6.63 11.94 -5.63
N TYR A 543 -6.23 11.29 -4.54
CA TYR A 543 -6.54 11.75 -3.18
C TYR A 543 -6.05 13.18 -2.93
N ARG A 544 -4.86 13.48 -3.44
CA ARG A 544 -4.12 14.69 -3.08
C ARG A 544 -4.37 15.88 -4.01
N GLN A 545 -4.44 15.66 -5.32
CA GLN A 545 -4.51 16.76 -6.29
C GLN A 545 -5.96 17.16 -6.50
N GLN A 546 -6.37 18.24 -5.83
CA GLN A 546 -7.74 18.76 -5.94
C GLN A 546 -8.14 19.05 -7.39
N ASP A 547 -7.20 19.55 -8.20
CA ASP A 547 -7.40 19.81 -9.63
C ASP A 547 -7.75 18.54 -10.41
N ILE A 548 -7.07 17.43 -10.11
CA ILE A 548 -7.35 16.13 -10.74
C ILE A 548 -8.71 15.62 -10.29
N ARG A 549 -9.01 15.65 -8.98
CA ARG A 549 -10.31 15.21 -8.45
C ARG A 549 -11.46 15.97 -9.05
N TRP A 550 -11.35 17.30 -9.14
CA TRP A 550 -12.42 18.14 -9.67
C TRP A 550 -12.71 17.79 -11.13
N ARG A 551 -11.66 17.64 -11.95
CA ARG A 551 -11.81 17.21 -13.34
C ARG A 551 -12.37 15.79 -13.46
N LEU A 552 -11.92 14.88 -12.60
CA LEU A 552 -12.40 13.50 -12.55
C LEU A 552 -13.89 13.46 -12.18
N CYS A 553 -14.31 14.21 -11.15
CA CYS A 553 -15.72 14.35 -10.78
C CYS A 553 -16.54 14.94 -11.93
N ARG A 554 -16.00 15.90 -12.68
CA ARG A 554 -16.66 16.46 -13.86
C ARG A 554 -16.83 15.41 -14.96
N ILE A 555 -15.81 14.62 -15.26
CA ILE A 555 -15.89 13.52 -16.25
C ILE A 555 -16.92 12.47 -15.81
N VAL A 556 -16.89 12.06 -14.54
CA VAL A 556 -17.85 11.10 -13.97
C VAL A 556 -19.28 11.66 -14.07
N ASN A 557 -19.51 12.90 -13.66
CA ASN A 557 -20.82 13.54 -13.80
C ASN A 557 -21.30 13.62 -15.27
N CYS A 558 -20.39 13.86 -16.22
CA CYS A 558 -20.71 13.83 -17.65
C CYS A 558 -21.06 12.42 -18.14
N LEU A 559 -20.28 11.41 -17.77
CA LEU A 559 -20.49 10.01 -18.18
C LEU A 559 -21.82 9.45 -17.65
N PHE A 560 -22.14 9.71 -16.38
CA PHE A 560 -23.37 9.21 -15.75
C PHE A 560 -24.60 10.08 -16.01
N ARG A 561 -24.46 11.23 -16.69
CA ARG A 561 -25.53 12.24 -16.92
C ARG A 561 -26.36 12.57 -15.66
N ARG A 562 -25.79 12.39 -14.46
CA ARG A 562 -26.43 12.61 -13.16
C ARG A 562 -25.55 13.55 -12.33
N LYS A 563 -26.16 14.54 -11.68
CA LYS A 563 -25.50 15.41 -10.67
C LYS A 563 -25.24 14.66 -9.35
N LEU A 564 -24.59 13.50 -9.42
CA LEU A 564 -24.31 12.67 -8.24
C LEU A 564 -23.37 13.37 -7.24
N LEU A 565 -22.49 14.25 -7.72
CA LEU A 565 -21.58 15.03 -6.89
C LEU A 565 -21.89 16.53 -7.04
N ASN A 566 -22.34 17.17 -5.96
CA ASN A 566 -22.60 18.62 -5.89
C ASN A 566 -21.26 19.41 -5.95
N VAL A 567 -20.77 19.64 -7.17
CA VAL A 567 -19.51 20.34 -7.48
C VAL A 567 -19.51 21.81 -6.99
N SER A 568 -20.68 22.43 -6.88
CA SER A 568 -20.83 23.84 -6.49
C SER A 568 -20.22 24.20 -5.14
N THR A 569 -20.16 23.25 -4.20
CA THR A 569 -19.55 23.46 -2.87
C THR A 569 -18.02 23.57 -2.89
N ILE A 570 -17.36 23.09 -3.94
CA ILE A 570 -15.89 23.13 -4.07
C ILE A 570 -15.44 24.41 -4.78
N GLU A 571 -16.28 24.95 -5.65
CA GLU A 571 -15.98 26.12 -6.48
C GLU A 571 -16.01 27.42 -5.68
N SER A 572 -16.90 27.53 -4.67
CA SER A 572 -16.93 28.68 -3.76
C SER A 572 -15.62 28.85 -2.96
N THR A 573 -14.99 27.75 -2.54
CA THR A 573 -13.74 27.81 -1.76
C THR A 573 -12.56 28.35 -2.58
N ASN A 574 -12.56 28.13 -3.90
CA ASN A 574 -11.51 28.64 -4.80
C ASN A 574 -11.81 30.06 -5.30
N ALA A 575 -13.09 30.38 -5.56
CA ALA A 575 -13.48 31.74 -5.99
C ALA A 575 -13.21 32.79 -4.92
N ASP A 576 -13.46 32.45 -3.64
CA ASP A 576 -13.13 33.34 -2.51
C ASP A 576 -11.62 33.52 -2.33
N MET A 577 -10.82 32.48 -2.62
CA MET A 577 -9.35 32.57 -2.63
C MET A 577 -8.78 33.39 -3.80
N SER A 578 -9.45 33.41 -4.95
CA SER A 578 -9.05 34.20 -6.11
C SER A 578 -9.47 35.68 -5.98
N ARG A 579 -10.63 35.97 -5.37
CA ARG A 579 -11.06 37.36 -5.09
C ARG A 579 -10.20 38.04 -4.03
N ALA A 580 -9.68 37.30 -3.04
CA ALA A 580 -8.73 37.82 -2.06
C ALA A 580 -7.31 38.11 -2.62
N ALA A 581 -7.04 37.77 -3.88
CA ALA A 581 -5.74 37.96 -4.52
C ALA A 581 -5.73 39.06 -5.60
N ALA A 582 -6.87 39.72 -5.85
CA ALA A 582 -6.88 40.93 -6.65
C ALA A 582 -6.44 42.09 -5.74
N PRO A 583 -5.24 42.68 -5.95
CA PRO A 583 -4.90 43.92 -5.26
C PRO A 583 -5.96 44.94 -5.64
N TYR A 584 -6.62 45.50 -4.61
CA TYR A 584 -7.55 46.61 -4.74
C TYR A 584 -6.75 47.78 -5.29
N THR A 585 -6.66 47.86 -6.61
CA THR A 585 -6.01 48.97 -7.30
C THR A 585 -7.05 50.08 -7.24
N GLN A 586 -7.08 50.79 -6.11
CA GLN A 586 -7.93 51.93 -5.91
C GLN A 586 -7.38 53.04 -6.82
N THR A 587 -7.85 53.08 -8.06
CA THR A 587 -7.59 54.17 -8.99
C THR A 587 -8.25 55.41 -8.41
N ARG A 588 -7.50 56.15 -7.59
CA ARG A 588 -7.89 57.43 -7.02
C ARG A 588 -7.79 58.45 -8.14
N THR A 589 -8.89 58.65 -8.87
CA THR A 589 -9.03 59.75 -9.84
C THR A 589 -9.05 61.06 -9.06
N THR A 590 -7.89 61.70 -8.91
CA THR A 590 -7.79 63.09 -8.43
C THR A 590 -8.24 64.01 -9.56
N THR A 591 -9.50 64.43 -9.50
CA THR A 591 -10.05 65.51 -10.32
C THR A 591 -9.42 66.83 -9.86
N ILE A 592 -8.44 67.33 -10.61
CA ILE A 592 -7.86 68.67 -10.41
C ILE A 592 -8.89 69.69 -10.94
N ARG A 593 -9.58 70.38 -10.03
CA ARG A 593 -10.30 71.63 -10.36
C ARG A 593 -9.27 72.75 -10.52
N ARG A 594 -9.18 73.33 -11.71
CA ARG A 594 -8.53 74.64 -11.93
C ARG A 594 -9.46 75.75 -11.44
N PRO A 595 -8.97 76.76 -10.69
CA PRO A 595 -9.67 78.01 -10.48
C PRO A 595 -9.48 78.93 -11.70
N SER A 596 -10.57 79.59 -12.08
CA SER A 596 -10.62 80.76 -12.98
C SER A 596 -10.88 82.01 -12.17
#